data_AF-A0A838Q968-F1
#
_entry.id   AF-A0A838Q968-F1
#
_cell.length_a   1.000
_cell.length_b   1.000
_cell.length_c   1.000
_cell.angle_alpha   90.00
_cell.angle_beta   90.00
_cell.angle_gamma   90.00
#
_symmetry.space_group_name_H-M   'P 1'
#
loop_
_entity.id
_entity.type
_entity.pdbx_description
1 polymer ?
#
loop_
_entity_poly.entity_id
_entity_poly.type
_entity_poly.pdbx_seq_one_letter_code
_entity_poly.pdbx_strand_id
1 'polypeptide(L)'
;MSTSTQNPPQNLLLRHNLKALKLPTMLAEHEKLAREASEANEDYQGYLLRLSELELAARSTNALAGRIKLASFPLIKELADFDFALAPTVSKPKVLELARCQWVDRHHTAGLIGNSGTGKTHLAVAIGLCVCRAGKRVKFTTAATLANQLEEAQKQYRLERMLKGLEKVDLLVIDELGYLSFSRTAAELLFQVFADRYERGSILVTSNLPFDEWGGVFQGERMTAALLDRFTHHCTIIEMNGESYRFRESAKSAGRQPAAAKTAMA
;
A
#
# COMPACT_ATOMS: atom_id res chain seq x y z
N MET A 1 53.59 -16.96 15.47
CA MET A 1 52.82 -18.17 15.09
C MET A 1 52.12 -18.69 16.33
N SER A 2 50.86 -18.33 16.51
CA SER A 2 50.00 -18.91 17.53
C SER A 2 48.71 -19.27 16.81
N THR A 3 48.60 -20.56 16.53
CA THR A 3 47.47 -21.23 15.90
C THR A 3 46.17 -20.82 16.62
N SER A 4 45.29 -20.14 15.88
CA SER A 4 43.92 -19.84 16.26
C SER A 4 43.12 -21.14 16.31
N THR A 5 43.26 -21.88 17.40
CA THR A 5 42.46 -23.05 17.69
C THR A 5 41.02 -22.59 17.82
N GLN A 6 40.18 -22.97 16.86
CA GLN A 6 38.73 -22.85 16.95
C GLN A 6 38.29 -23.31 18.34
N ASN A 7 37.42 -22.54 19.00
CA ASN A 7 36.82 -22.91 20.28
C ASN A 7 35.40 -23.46 20.00
N PRO A 8 35.27 -24.72 19.52
CA PRO A 8 34.00 -25.29 19.07
C PRO A 8 32.86 -25.20 20.11
N PRO A 9 33.06 -25.38 21.44
CA PRO A 9 31.95 -25.31 22.38
C PRO A 9 31.38 -23.88 22.53
N GLN A 10 32.22 -22.85 22.45
CA GLN A 10 31.76 -21.46 22.54
C GLN A 10 30.98 -21.03 21.29
N ASN A 11 31.40 -21.48 20.10
CA ASN A 11 30.67 -21.23 18.85
C ASN A 11 29.31 -21.96 18.84
N LEU A 12 29.28 -23.22 19.29
CA LEU A 12 28.03 -23.99 19.46
C LEU A 12 27.04 -23.29 20.41
N LEU A 13 27.51 -22.81 21.57
CA LEU A 13 26.69 -22.06 22.53
C LEU A 13 26.21 -20.73 21.95
N LEU A 14 27.07 -20.00 21.25
CA LEU A 14 26.69 -18.75 20.57
C LEU A 14 25.58 -19.00 19.55
N ARG A 15 25.73 -20.01 18.68
CA ARG A 15 24.70 -20.38 17.70
C ARG A 15 23.37 -20.76 18.35
N HIS A 16 23.41 -21.51 19.45
CA HIS A 16 22.21 -21.82 20.22
C HIS A 16 21.53 -20.56 20.74
N ASN A 17 22.30 -19.65 21.36
CA ASN A 17 21.78 -18.38 21.90
C ASN A 17 21.20 -17.49 20.79
N LEU A 18 21.89 -17.33 19.67
CA LEU A 18 21.40 -16.53 18.53
C LEU A 18 20.10 -17.09 17.95
N LYS A 19 19.96 -18.42 17.90
CA LYS A 19 18.71 -19.07 17.49
C LYS A 19 17.58 -18.83 18.50
N ALA A 20 17.86 -18.95 19.80
CA ALA A 20 16.88 -18.70 20.86
C ALA A 20 16.39 -17.24 20.87
N LEU A 21 17.29 -16.29 20.62
CA LEU A 21 17.00 -14.85 20.50
C LEU A 21 16.37 -14.44 19.16
N LYS A 22 16.22 -15.39 18.22
CA LYS A 22 15.70 -15.17 16.86
C LYS A 22 16.54 -14.15 16.08
N LEU A 23 17.85 -14.26 16.09
CA LEU A 23 18.80 -13.39 15.37
C LEU A 23 19.39 -14.12 14.15
N PRO A 24 18.59 -14.36 13.08
CA PRO A 24 19.00 -15.20 11.96
C PRO A 24 20.14 -14.60 11.13
N THR A 25 20.23 -13.27 11.00
CA THR A 25 21.29 -12.63 10.23
C THR A 25 22.60 -12.68 10.99
N MET A 26 22.57 -12.41 12.30
CA MET A 26 23.74 -12.64 13.14
C MET A 26 24.20 -14.09 13.09
N LEU A 27 23.27 -15.05 13.16
CA LEU A 27 23.58 -16.48 13.09
C LEU A 27 24.26 -16.87 11.77
N ALA A 28 23.90 -16.23 10.66
CA ALA A 28 24.50 -16.49 9.35
C ALA A 28 25.87 -15.82 9.17
N GLU A 29 26.02 -14.57 9.65
CA GLU A 29 27.16 -13.72 9.30
C GLU A 29 28.27 -13.65 10.39
N HIS A 30 28.01 -14.10 11.62
CA HIS A 30 28.95 -13.90 12.75
C HIS A 30 30.37 -14.45 12.48
N GLU A 31 30.51 -15.62 11.86
CA GLU A 31 31.83 -16.23 11.59
C GLU A 31 32.59 -15.50 10.49
N LYS A 32 31.88 -14.97 9.49
CA LYS A 32 32.47 -14.21 8.40
C LYS A 32 32.97 -12.85 8.93
N LEU A 33 32.11 -12.13 9.63
CA LEU A 33 32.45 -10.84 10.23
C LEU A 33 33.55 -10.95 11.29
N ALA A 34 33.59 -12.03 12.08
CA ALA A 34 34.66 -12.23 13.05
C ALA A 34 36.03 -12.37 12.37
N ARG A 35 36.08 -13.03 11.20
CA ARG A 35 37.31 -13.13 10.40
C ARG A 35 37.71 -11.77 9.82
N GLU A 36 36.76 -11.06 9.20
CA GLU A 36 37.00 -9.71 8.65
C GLU A 36 37.47 -8.73 9.74
N ALA A 37 36.84 -8.75 10.92
CA ALA A 37 37.22 -7.92 12.05
C ALA A 37 38.64 -8.25 12.55
N SER A 38 38.99 -9.54 12.60
CA SER A 38 40.35 -9.97 12.96
C SER A 38 41.40 -9.53 11.93
N GLU A 39 41.07 -9.53 10.64
CA GLU A 39 41.97 -9.09 9.57
C GLU A 39 42.12 -7.56 9.55
N ALA A 40 41.05 -6.83 9.87
CA ALA A 40 41.00 -5.37 9.92
C ALA A 40 41.49 -4.76 11.25
N ASN A 41 41.87 -5.58 12.24
CA ASN A 41 42.14 -5.16 13.63
C ASN A 41 41.01 -4.32 14.24
N GLU A 42 39.76 -4.68 13.93
CA GLU A 42 38.58 -4.04 14.50
C GLU A 42 38.41 -4.46 15.97
N ASP A 43 37.95 -3.55 16.82
CA ASP A 43 37.73 -3.82 18.23
C ASP A 43 36.45 -4.66 18.45
N TYR A 44 36.34 -5.27 19.63
CA TYR A 44 35.18 -6.11 19.94
C TYR A 44 33.86 -5.36 19.90
N GLN A 45 33.87 -4.06 20.24
CA GLN A 45 32.68 -3.22 20.20
C GLN A 45 32.28 -2.91 18.75
N GLY A 46 33.24 -2.60 17.87
CA GLY A 46 33.01 -2.41 16.43
C GLY A 46 32.42 -3.66 15.77
N TYR A 47 32.99 -4.83 16.03
CA TYR A 47 32.44 -6.10 15.55
C TYR A 47 30.98 -6.31 15.99
N LEU A 48 30.68 -6.11 17.29
CA LEU A 48 29.32 -6.28 17.81
C LEU A 48 28.35 -5.26 17.20
N LEU A 49 28.78 -4.00 17.06
CA LEU A 49 28.01 -2.94 16.42
C LEU A 49 27.65 -3.35 14.99
N ARG A 50 28.65 -3.69 14.17
CA ARG A 50 28.46 -4.07 12.76
C ARG A 50 27.54 -5.29 12.60
N LEU A 51 27.69 -6.30 13.47
CA LEU A 51 26.81 -7.47 13.49
C LEU A 51 25.36 -7.08 13.84
N SER A 52 25.17 -6.15 14.78
CA SER A 52 23.86 -5.65 15.18
C SER A 52 23.20 -4.77 14.12
N GLU A 53 23.97 -3.96 13.42
CA GLU A 53 23.49 -3.13 12.31
C GLU A 53 22.98 -4.00 11.17
N LEU A 54 23.69 -5.07 10.82
CA LEU A 54 23.26 -6.02 9.79
C LEU A 54 21.94 -6.72 10.15
N GLU A 55 21.79 -7.15 11.40
CA GLU A 55 20.56 -7.75 11.89
C GLU A 55 19.39 -6.75 11.88
N LEU A 56 19.61 -5.52 12.34
CA LEU A 56 18.60 -4.46 12.30
C LEU A 56 18.18 -4.11 10.87
N ALA A 57 19.15 -3.98 9.95
CA ALA A 57 18.90 -3.72 8.55
C ALA A 57 18.10 -4.85 7.89
N ALA A 58 18.48 -6.11 8.13
CA ALA A 58 17.74 -7.27 7.63
C ALA A 58 16.32 -7.35 8.19
N ARG A 59 16.13 -7.09 9.49
CA ARG A 59 14.80 -7.05 10.12
C ARG A 59 13.91 -5.97 9.55
N SER A 60 14.44 -4.75 9.37
CA SER A 60 13.68 -3.65 8.77
C SER A 60 13.24 -3.97 7.34
N THR A 61 14.13 -4.58 6.55
CA THR A 61 13.87 -5.01 5.17
C THR A 61 12.82 -6.11 5.11
N ASN A 62 12.95 -7.14 5.95
CA ASN A 62 12.00 -8.25 6.02
C ASN A 62 10.62 -7.80 6.52
N ALA A 63 10.58 -6.88 7.50
CA ALA A 63 9.33 -6.30 7.98
C ALA A 63 8.62 -5.52 6.86
N LEU A 64 9.36 -4.71 6.09
CA LEU A 64 8.81 -4.00 4.94
C LEU A 64 8.29 -4.97 3.86
N ALA A 65 9.10 -5.96 3.46
CA ALA A 65 8.71 -6.96 2.48
C ALA A 65 7.45 -7.74 2.93
N GLY A 66 7.36 -8.06 4.22
CA GLY A 66 6.18 -8.67 4.83
C GLY A 66 4.93 -7.79 4.72
N ARG A 67 5.04 -6.49 5.02
CA ARG A 67 3.92 -5.54 4.88
C ARG A 67 3.48 -5.39 3.42
N ILE A 68 4.43 -5.27 2.48
CA ILE A 68 4.13 -5.17 1.04
C ILE A 68 3.41 -6.44 0.55
N LYS A 69 3.85 -7.62 0.98
CA LYS A 69 3.20 -8.90 0.65
C LYS A 69 1.78 -8.95 1.21
N LEU A 70 1.58 -8.58 2.47
CA LEU A 70 0.25 -8.55 3.10
C LEU A 70 -0.69 -7.53 2.43
N ALA A 71 -0.15 -6.41 1.94
CA ALA A 71 -0.90 -5.40 1.23
C ALA A 71 -1.55 -5.91 -0.06
N SER A 72 -1.02 -6.96 -0.69
CA SER A 72 -1.63 -7.58 -1.87
C SER A 72 -1.80 -6.62 -3.06
N PHE A 73 -0.82 -5.73 -3.29
CA PHE A 73 -0.84 -4.84 -4.45
C PHE A 73 -0.82 -5.65 -5.76
N PRO A 74 -1.59 -5.24 -6.79
CA PRO A 74 -1.64 -5.96 -8.06
C PRO A 74 -0.32 -5.89 -8.84
N LEU A 75 0.35 -4.73 -8.77
CA LEU A 75 1.66 -4.48 -9.33
C LEU A 75 2.36 -3.43 -8.46
N ILE A 76 3.66 -3.58 -8.22
CA ILE A 76 4.45 -2.59 -7.48
C ILE A 76 4.80 -1.44 -8.43
N LYS A 77 4.37 -0.23 -8.08
CA LYS A 77 4.62 1.00 -8.83
C LYS A 77 4.99 2.10 -7.84
N GLU A 78 6.17 2.71 -8.01
CA GLU A 78 6.62 3.76 -7.12
C GLU A 78 6.10 5.12 -7.54
N LEU A 79 6.13 6.07 -6.61
CA LEU A 79 5.78 7.45 -6.91
C LEU A 79 6.79 8.08 -7.89
N ALA A 80 8.05 7.63 -7.85
CA ALA A 80 9.09 8.06 -8.79
C ALA A 80 8.80 7.64 -10.24
N ASP A 81 8.04 6.55 -10.43
CA ASP A 81 7.63 6.07 -11.75
C ASP A 81 6.44 6.86 -12.33
N PHE A 82 5.85 7.77 -11.55
CA PHE A 82 4.69 8.56 -11.98
C PHE A 82 5.13 9.86 -12.65
N ASP A 83 4.87 9.98 -13.95
CA ASP A 83 5.18 11.18 -14.71
C ASP A 83 4.07 12.24 -14.58
N PHE A 84 4.30 13.21 -13.68
CA PHE A 84 3.40 14.35 -13.47
C PHE A 84 3.30 15.27 -14.69
N ALA A 85 4.28 15.30 -15.60
CA ALA A 85 4.20 16.10 -16.82
C ALA A 85 3.13 15.55 -17.77
N LEU A 86 2.90 14.23 -17.75
CA LEU A 86 1.87 13.58 -18.56
C LEU A 86 0.46 13.66 -17.95
N ALA A 87 0.36 14.06 -16.68
CA ALA A 87 -0.89 14.19 -15.93
C ALA A 87 -1.02 15.59 -15.29
N PRO A 88 -1.16 16.66 -16.09
CA PRO A 88 -1.07 18.05 -15.61
C PRO A 88 -2.20 18.47 -14.67
N THR A 89 -3.34 17.76 -14.70
CA THR A 89 -4.48 18.00 -13.81
C THR A 89 -4.24 17.46 -12.39
N VAL A 90 -3.27 16.57 -12.21
CA VAL A 90 -2.95 15.96 -10.93
C VAL A 90 -2.12 16.93 -10.10
N SER A 91 -2.65 17.34 -8.95
CA SER A 91 -1.93 18.21 -8.03
C SER A 91 -0.75 17.48 -7.39
N LYS A 92 0.47 17.70 -7.93
CA LYS A 92 1.72 17.18 -7.36
C LYS A 92 1.90 17.51 -5.87
N PRO A 93 1.62 18.75 -5.40
CA PRO A 93 1.72 19.07 -3.97
C PRO A 93 0.84 18.17 -3.09
N LYS A 94 -0.44 17.98 -3.45
CA LYS A 94 -1.36 17.10 -2.71
C LYS A 94 -0.90 15.65 -2.70
N VAL A 95 -0.41 15.14 -3.83
CA VAL A 95 0.11 13.76 -3.92
C VAL A 95 1.33 13.58 -2.99
N LEU A 96 2.26 14.53 -2.99
CA LEU A 96 3.43 14.51 -2.12
C LEU A 96 3.04 14.62 -0.64
N GLU A 97 1.99 15.37 -0.31
CA GLU A 97 1.45 15.44 1.04
C GLU A 97 0.87 14.09 1.48
N LEU A 98 0.10 13.41 0.63
CA LEU A 98 -0.40 12.06 0.91
C LEU A 98 0.73 11.06 1.09
N ALA A 99 1.82 11.18 0.31
CA ALA A 99 3.00 10.33 0.42
C ALA A 99 3.73 10.48 1.76
N ARG A 100 3.54 11.58 2.50
CA ARG A 100 4.06 11.75 3.87
C ARG A 100 3.30 10.94 4.92
N CYS A 101 2.17 10.33 4.56
CA CYS A 101 1.41 9.39 5.40
C CYS A 101 0.82 9.96 6.71
N GLN A 102 0.92 11.27 6.97
CA GLN A 102 0.40 11.90 8.19
C GLN A 102 -1.13 11.84 8.28
N TRP A 103 -1.81 11.88 7.14
CA TRP A 103 -3.25 11.73 7.05
C TRP A 103 -3.73 10.35 7.54
N VAL A 104 -2.88 9.32 7.44
CA VAL A 104 -3.19 7.97 7.95
C VAL A 104 -3.19 7.94 9.48
N ASP A 105 -2.30 8.71 10.12
CA ASP A 105 -2.27 8.81 11.60
C ASP A 105 -3.50 9.55 12.14
N ARG A 106 -4.10 10.41 11.33
CA ARG A 106 -5.31 11.17 11.67
C ARG A 106 -6.60 10.46 11.26
N HIS A 107 -6.51 9.24 10.70
CA HIS A 107 -7.65 8.49 10.17
C HIS A 107 -8.44 9.24 9.08
N HIS A 108 -7.77 10.11 8.34
CA HIS A 108 -8.37 10.82 7.21
C HIS A 108 -8.51 9.89 5.99
N THR A 109 -9.28 10.31 5.00
CA THR A 109 -9.51 9.56 3.77
C THR A 109 -8.91 10.27 2.56
N ALA A 110 -8.75 9.53 1.46
CA ALA A 110 -8.30 10.09 0.20
C ALA A 110 -9.11 9.52 -0.98
N GLY A 111 -9.44 10.38 -1.94
CA GLY A 111 -10.15 10.00 -3.16
C GLY A 111 -9.34 10.35 -4.40
N LEU A 112 -9.04 9.35 -5.22
CA LEU A 112 -8.48 9.54 -6.55
C LEU A 112 -9.62 9.39 -7.56
N ILE A 113 -10.10 10.51 -8.11
CA ILE A 113 -11.33 10.54 -8.92
C ILE A 113 -11.01 11.03 -10.33
N GLY A 114 -11.50 10.35 -11.36
CA GLY A 114 -11.40 10.82 -12.75
C GLY A 114 -11.39 9.71 -13.79
N ASN A 115 -11.25 10.08 -15.06
CA ASN A 115 -11.39 9.17 -16.21
C ASN A 115 -10.49 7.93 -16.17
N SER A 116 -10.90 6.87 -16.87
CA SER A 116 -10.10 5.64 -16.95
C SER A 116 -8.71 5.87 -17.56
N GLY A 117 -7.72 5.13 -17.06
CA GLY A 117 -6.36 5.16 -17.62
C GLY A 117 -5.51 6.36 -17.23
N THR A 118 -5.95 7.25 -16.34
CA THR A 118 -5.19 8.45 -15.91
C THR A 118 -4.16 8.19 -14.79
N GLY A 119 -4.01 6.94 -14.35
CA GLY A 119 -3.00 6.54 -13.35
C GLY A 119 -3.49 6.49 -11.89
N LYS A 120 -4.81 6.53 -11.64
CA LYS A 120 -5.39 6.41 -10.29
C LYS A 120 -4.85 5.21 -9.51
N THR A 121 -4.94 4.01 -10.09
CA THR A 121 -4.44 2.78 -9.45
C THR A 121 -2.92 2.84 -9.21
N HIS A 122 -2.15 3.47 -10.11
CA HIS A 122 -0.71 3.68 -9.91
C HIS A 122 -0.46 4.52 -8.66
N LEU A 123 -1.10 5.69 -8.55
CA LEU A 123 -0.95 6.55 -7.38
C LEU A 123 -1.44 5.88 -6.09
N ALA A 124 -2.55 5.13 -6.15
CA ALA A 124 -3.06 4.36 -5.02
C ALA A 124 -2.03 3.34 -4.49
N VAL A 125 -1.40 2.59 -5.40
CA VAL A 125 -0.30 1.67 -5.07
C VAL A 125 0.90 2.43 -4.53
N ALA A 126 1.33 3.50 -5.19
CA ALA A 126 2.51 4.26 -4.79
C ALA A 126 2.36 4.87 -3.39
N ILE A 127 1.19 5.45 -3.09
CA ILE A 127 0.86 5.96 -1.75
C ILE A 127 0.81 4.80 -0.75
N GLY A 128 0.19 3.67 -1.11
CA GLY A 128 0.18 2.46 -0.27
C GLY A 128 1.59 1.96 0.07
N LEU A 129 2.52 1.99 -0.88
CA LEU A 129 3.92 1.64 -0.66
C LEU A 129 4.62 2.62 0.29
N CYS A 130 4.37 3.93 0.15
CA CYS A 130 4.84 4.94 1.11
C CYS A 130 4.36 4.63 2.53
N VAL A 131 3.09 4.23 2.68
CA VAL A 131 2.50 3.86 3.98
C VAL A 131 3.13 2.57 4.54
N CYS A 132 3.42 1.57 3.70
CA CYS A 132 4.19 0.39 4.11
C CYS A 132 5.62 0.75 4.58
N ARG A 133 6.30 1.67 3.87
CA ARG A 133 7.63 2.19 4.22
C ARG A 133 7.61 2.96 5.54
N ALA A 134 6.51 3.65 5.85
CA ALA A 134 6.27 4.30 7.12
C ALA A 134 5.95 3.32 8.28
N GLY A 135 6.05 2.01 8.05
CA GLY A 135 5.87 0.99 9.08
C GLY A 135 4.41 0.56 9.31
N LYS A 136 3.47 1.08 8.52
CA LYS A 136 2.02 0.88 8.68
C LYS A 136 1.51 -0.26 7.78
N ARG A 137 0.45 -0.93 8.23
CA ARG A 137 -0.21 -2.04 7.55
C ARG A 137 -1.18 -1.49 6.51
N VAL A 138 -1.07 -2.01 5.30
CA VAL A 138 -1.92 -1.63 4.17
C VAL A 138 -2.64 -2.88 3.66
N LYS A 139 -3.82 -2.71 3.08
CA LYS A 139 -4.51 -3.74 2.30
C LYS A 139 -5.07 -3.10 1.05
N PHE A 140 -4.76 -3.68 -0.10
CA PHE A 140 -5.30 -3.33 -1.39
C PHE A 140 -6.32 -4.37 -1.83
N THR A 141 -7.45 -3.90 -2.36
CA THR A 141 -8.49 -4.73 -2.97
C THR A 141 -9.28 -3.89 -3.95
N THR A 142 -9.90 -4.52 -4.96
CA THR A 142 -10.94 -3.83 -5.74
C THR A 142 -12.24 -3.80 -4.97
N ALA A 143 -13.10 -2.83 -5.23
CA ALA A 143 -14.43 -2.74 -4.64
C ALA A 143 -15.24 -4.02 -4.88
N ALA A 144 -15.16 -4.58 -6.10
CA ALA A 144 -15.83 -5.82 -6.47
C ALA A 144 -15.30 -7.06 -5.76
N THR A 145 -13.97 -7.19 -5.63
CA THR A 145 -13.39 -8.31 -4.87
C THR A 145 -13.77 -8.21 -3.39
N LEU A 146 -13.76 -7.00 -2.83
CA LEU A 146 -14.14 -6.78 -1.44
C LEU A 146 -15.61 -7.13 -1.19
N ALA A 147 -16.51 -6.63 -2.05
CA ALA A 147 -17.94 -6.94 -2.01
C ALA A 147 -18.19 -8.46 -2.02
N ASN A 148 -17.59 -9.17 -2.98
CA ASN A 148 -17.75 -10.62 -3.11
C ASN A 148 -17.22 -11.37 -1.87
N GLN A 149 -16.06 -10.97 -1.34
CA GLN A 149 -15.49 -11.57 -0.14
C GLN A 149 -16.36 -11.34 1.10
N LEU A 150 -16.95 -10.14 1.24
CA LEU A 150 -17.86 -9.83 2.34
C LEU A 150 -19.13 -10.68 2.27
N GLU A 151 -19.75 -10.79 1.09
CA GLU A 151 -20.93 -11.65 0.89
C GLU A 151 -20.63 -13.11 1.18
N GLU A 152 -19.50 -13.63 0.69
CA GLU A 152 -19.07 -14.99 0.95
C GLU A 152 -18.82 -15.22 2.45
N ALA A 153 -18.13 -14.28 3.12
CA ALA A 153 -17.90 -14.34 4.54
C ALA A 153 -19.21 -14.30 5.35
N GLN A 154 -20.21 -13.55 4.90
CA GLN A 154 -21.55 -13.54 5.51
C GLN A 154 -22.22 -14.92 5.36
N LYS A 155 -22.23 -15.50 4.16
CA LYS A 155 -22.79 -16.84 3.88
C LYS A 155 -22.11 -17.95 4.69
N GLN A 156 -20.81 -17.79 4.98
CA GLN A 156 -20.02 -18.75 5.76
C GLN A 156 -19.97 -18.44 7.27
N TYR A 157 -20.76 -17.48 7.77
CA TYR A 157 -20.75 -17.05 9.19
C TYR A 157 -19.36 -16.61 9.70
N ARG A 158 -18.56 -16.00 8.82
CA ARG A 158 -17.19 -15.50 9.09
C ARG A 158 -17.05 -13.99 8.94
N LEU A 159 -18.15 -13.27 8.67
CA LEU A 159 -18.15 -11.83 8.43
C LEU A 159 -17.47 -11.04 9.55
N GLU A 160 -17.81 -11.29 10.81
CA GLU A 160 -17.21 -10.59 11.96
C GLU A 160 -15.68 -10.74 12.00
N ARG A 161 -15.17 -11.94 11.70
CA ARG A 161 -13.72 -12.21 11.65
C ARG A 161 -13.07 -11.40 10.53
N MET A 162 -13.71 -11.29 9.37
CA MET A 162 -13.21 -10.52 8.25
C MET A 162 -13.19 -9.02 8.56
N LEU A 163 -14.27 -8.48 9.14
CA LEU A 163 -14.35 -7.08 9.55
C LEU A 163 -13.27 -6.72 10.59
N LYS A 164 -13.10 -7.53 11.63
CA LYS A 164 -11.98 -7.38 12.61
C LYS A 164 -10.60 -7.46 11.96
N GLY A 165 -10.48 -8.21 10.86
CA GLY A 165 -9.26 -8.25 10.06
C GLY A 165 -9.00 -6.94 9.33
N LEU A 166 -10.04 -6.34 8.74
CA LEU A 166 -9.97 -5.05 8.06
C LEU A 166 -9.68 -3.90 9.03
N GLU A 167 -10.28 -3.89 10.22
CA GLU A 167 -10.01 -2.90 11.29
C GLU A 167 -8.53 -2.83 11.68
N LYS A 168 -7.81 -3.96 11.63
CA LYS A 168 -6.37 -4.01 11.93
C LYS A 168 -5.51 -3.40 10.84
N VAL A 169 -6.05 -3.04 9.68
CA VAL A 169 -5.28 -2.41 8.63
C VAL A 169 -5.29 -0.90 8.86
N ASP A 170 -4.13 -0.24 8.78
CA ASP A 170 -4.03 1.19 9.02
C ASP A 170 -4.53 1.98 7.78
N LEU A 171 -4.26 1.48 6.57
CA LEU A 171 -4.83 1.98 5.31
C LEU A 171 -5.49 0.87 4.47
N LEU A 172 -6.79 1.01 4.21
CA LEU A 172 -7.51 0.20 3.24
C LEU A 172 -7.59 0.93 1.89
N VAL A 173 -7.02 0.36 0.85
CA VAL A 173 -7.12 0.85 -0.53
C VAL A 173 -8.23 0.06 -1.25
N ILE A 174 -9.25 0.78 -1.73
CA ILE A 174 -10.38 0.24 -2.47
C ILE A 174 -10.32 0.80 -3.90
N ASP A 175 -9.87 -0.03 -4.83
CA ASP A 175 -9.70 0.34 -6.24
C ASP A 175 -11.00 0.09 -7.05
N GLU A 176 -11.20 0.86 -8.11
CA GLU A 176 -12.28 0.70 -9.10
C GLU A 176 -13.71 0.78 -8.53
N LEU A 177 -13.92 1.66 -7.55
CA LEU A 177 -15.24 1.93 -6.99
C LEU A 177 -16.08 2.71 -8.00
N GLY A 178 -16.99 2.06 -8.72
CA GLY A 178 -17.84 2.69 -9.75
C GLY A 178 -17.96 1.94 -11.07
N TYR A 179 -17.19 0.85 -11.25
CA TYR A 179 -17.26 0.04 -12.48
C TYR A 179 -18.37 -1.01 -12.50
N LEU A 180 -18.89 -1.42 -11.34
CA LEU A 180 -19.87 -2.49 -11.23
C LEU A 180 -21.01 -2.09 -10.30
N SER A 181 -22.23 -2.48 -10.67
CA SER A 181 -23.37 -2.44 -9.77
C SER A 181 -23.27 -3.61 -8.79
N PHE A 182 -23.32 -3.32 -7.50
CA PHE A 182 -23.29 -4.34 -6.46
C PHE A 182 -24.70 -4.89 -6.20
N SER A 183 -24.79 -6.10 -5.66
CA SER A 183 -26.05 -6.52 -5.03
C SER A 183 -26.36 -5.58 -3.86
N ARG A 184 -27.63 -5.47 -3.46
CA ARG A 184 -28.01 -4.70 -2.27
C ARG A 184 -27.25 -5.16 -1.02
N THR A 185 -27.10 -6.47 -0.84
CA THR A 185 -26.37 -7.04 0.30
C THR A 185 -24.89 -6.66 0.26
N ALA A 186 -24.25 -6.75 -0.91
CA ALA A 186 -22.86 -6.32 -1.09
C ALA A 186 -22.67 -4.81 -0.82
N ALA A 187 -23.61 -3.97 -1.27
CA ALA A 187 -23.59 -2.53 -1.01
C ALA A 187 -23.73 -2.22 0.49
N GLU A 188 -24.65 -2.89 1.19
CA GLU A 188 -24.84 -2.78 2.65
C GLU A 188 -23.58 -3.21 3.42
N LEU A 189 -22.94 -4.31 3.01
CA LEU A 189 -21.70 -4.80 3.62
C LEU A 189 -20.51 -3.88 3.35
N LEU A 190 -20.38 -3.36 2.13
CA LEU A 190 -19.38 -2.34 1.82
C LEU A 190 -19.61 -1.09 2.66
N PHE A 191 -20.85 -0.60 2.76
CA PHE A 191 -21.19 0.54 3.61
C PHE A 191 -20.74 0.31 5.06
N GLN A 192 -20.97 -0.89 5.60
CA GLN A 192 -20.51 -1.25 6.93
C GLN A 192 -18.98 -1.10 7.07
N VAL A 193 -18.20 -1.53 6.08
CA VAL A 193 -16.73 -1.34 6.11
C VAL A 193 -16.34 0.14 6.13
N PHE A 194 -17.00 1.00 5.36
CA PHE A 194 -16.74 2.44 5.39
C PHE A 194 -17.13 3.06 6.74
N ALA A 195 -18.28 2.66 7.30
CA ALA A 195 -18.78 3.16 8.57
C ALA A 195 -17.89 2.73 9.75
N ASP A 196 -17.49 1.46 9.81
CA ASP A 196 -16.66 0.90 10.90
C ASP A 196 -15.25 1.55 10.95
N ARG A 197 -14.78 2.07 9.80
CA ARG A 197 -13.48 2.72 9.68
C ARG A 197 -13.52 4.24 9.87
N TYR A 198 -14.69 4.87 9.85
CA TYR A 198 -14.82 6.30 10.09
C TYR A 198 -14.17 6.69 11.43
N GLU A 199 -13.25 7.65 11.39
CA GLU A 199 -12.43 8.11 12.54
C GLU A 199 -11.57 7.02 13.22
N ARG A 200 -11.48 5.81 12.65
CA ARG A 200 -10.75 4.66 13.22
C ARG A 200 -9.67 4.10 12.32
N GLY A 201 -9.79 4.31 11.01
CA GLY A 201 -8.82 3.82 10.03
C GLY A 201 -8.98 4.49 8.68
N SER A 202 -7.88 4.71 7.99
CA SER A 202 -7.91 5.42 6.72
C SER A 202 -8.40 4.55 5.57
N ILE A 203 -9.06 5.20 4.61
CA ILE A 203 -9.49 4.61 3.34
C ILE A 203 -8.96 5.48 2.20
N LEU A 204 -8.37 4.84 1.19
CA LEU A 204 -8.08 5.44 -0.10
C LEU A 204 -8.96 4.77 -1.15
N VAL A 205 -9.73 5.55 -1.89
CA VAL A 205 -10.57 5.04 -2.98
C VAL A 205 -10.05 5.51 -4.33
N THR A 206 -10.22 4.68 -5.35
CA THR A 206 -10.15 5.13 -6.74
C THR A 206 -11.52 4.98 -7.39
N SER A 207 -11.93 5.98 -8.16
CA SER A 207 -13.21 5.95 -8.87
C SER A 207 -13.10 6.65 -10.22
N ASN A 208 -13.83 6.13 -11.20
CA ASN A 208 -14.11 6.80 -12.46
C ASN A 208 -15.41 7.63 -12.43
N LEU A 209 -16.18 7.51 -11.36
CA LEU A 209 -17.42 8.25 -11.16
C LEU A 209 -17.20 9.40 -10.17
N PRO A 210 -17.80 10.57 -10.41
CA PRO A 210 -17.89 11.60 -9.40
C PRO A 210 -18.76 11.13 -8.22
N PHE A 211 -18.62 11.77 -7.05
CA PHE A 211 -19.26 11.30 -5.81
C PHE A 211 -20.79 11.33 -5.86
N ASP A 212 -21.38 12.28 -6.57
CA ASP A 212 -22.82 12.40 -6.81
C ASP A 212 -23.39 11.19 -7.56
N GLU A 213 -22.59 10.53 -8.41
CA GLU A 213 -23.01 9.32 -9.14
C GLU A 213 -22.89 8.02 -8.31
N TRP A 214 -22.34 8.07 -7.10
CA TRP A 214 -22.21 6.87 -6.26
C TRP A 214 -23.55 6.32 -5.78
N GLY A 215 -24.65 7.07 -5.93
CA GLY A 215 -26.00 6.62 -5.64
C GLY A 215 -26.38 5.35 -6.41
N GLY A 216 -25.93 5.26 -7.68
CA GLY A 216 -26.14 4.08 -8.51
C GLY A 216 -25.32 2.86 -8.09
N VAL A 217 -24.20 3.08 -7.40
CA VAL A 217 -23.28 2.02 -6.94
C VAL A 217 -23.81 1.35 -5.67
N PHE A 218 -24.26 2.15 -4.69
CA PHE A 218 -24.72 1.66 -3.38
C PHE A 218 -26.23 1.40 -3.30
N GLN A 219 -26.94 1.46 -4.44
CA GLN A 219 -28.37 1.13 -4.57
C GLN A 219 -29.27 1.78 -3.51
N GLY A 220 -29.07 3.08 -3.24
CA GLY A 220 -29.92 3.85 -2.33
C GLY A 220 -29.37 5.23 -1.97
N GLU A 221 -30.14 6.28 -2.23
CA GLU A 221 -29.73 7.67 -1.99
C GLU A 221 -29.37 7.95 -0.53
N ARG A 222 -30.17 7.48 0.43
CA ARG A 222 -29.93 7.75 1.86
C ARG A 222 -28.65 7.10 2.39
N MET A 223 -28.39 5.85 1.99
CA MET A 223 -27.18 5.12 2.39
C MET A 223 -25.94 5.78 1.78
N THR A 224 -26.04 6.12 0.49
CA THR A 224 -24.96 6.81 -0.24
C THR A 224 -24.67 8.16 0.38
N ALA A 225 -25.69 8.98 0.65
CA ALA A 225 -25.51 10.28 1.29
C ALA A 225 -24.81 10.15 2.65
N ALA A 226 -25.23 9.18 3.47
CA ALA A 226 -24.60 8.93 4.76
C ALA A 226 -23.15 8.40 4.64
N LEU A 227 -22.83 7.66 3.58
CA LEU A 227 -21.46 7.20 3.30
C LEU A 227 -20.59 8.37 2.86
N LEU A 228 -21.08 9.18 1.92
CA LEU A 228 -20.37 10.32 1.38
C LEU A 228 -20.10 11.35 2.46
N ASP A 229 -21.06 11.64 3.33
CA ASP A 229 -20.89 12.52 4.48
C ASP A 229 -19.68 12.09 5.34
N ARG A 230 -19.68 10.83 5.79
CA ARG A 230 -18.56 10.26 6.58
C ARG A 230 -17.25 10.20 5.80
N PHE A 231 -17.30 9.80 4.54
CA PHE A 231 -16.11 9.64 3.71
C PHE A 231 -15.47 10.98 3.37
N THR A 232 -16.26 12.02 3.09
CA THR A 232 -15.79 13.32 2.60
C THR A 232 -15.46 14.32 3.71
N HIS A 233 -15.93 14.12 4.94
CA HIS A 233 -15.67 15.01 6.08
C HIS A 233 -14.17 15.34 6.28
N HIS A 234 -13.30 14.33 6.16
CA HIS A 234 -11.84 14.50 6.25
C HIS A 234 -11.12 13.89 5.04
N CYS A 235 -11.60 14.21 3.84
CA CYS A 235 -11.09 13.66 2.59
C CYS A 235 -10.18 14.60 1.82
N THR A 236 -9.02 14.09 1.40
CA THR A 236 -8.23 14.73 0.36
C THR A 236 -8.63 14.19 -1.01
N ILE A 237 -9.25 15.04 -1.82
CA ILE A 237 -9.65 14.69 -3.19
C ILE A 237 -8.57 15.14 -4.17
N ILE A 238 -8.15 14.18 -5.01
CA ILE A 238 -7.26 14.38 -6.15
C ILE A 238 -8.03 14.03 -7.41
N GLU A 239 -8.34 15.06 -8.18
CA GLU A 239 -8.94 14.93 -9.49
C GLU A 239 -7.87 14.55 -10.52
N MET A 240 -8.16 13.52 -11.31
CA MET A 240 -7.26 12.90 -12.28
C MET A 240 -7.94 12.82 -13.64
N ASN A 241 -8.32 13.98 -14.17
CA ASN A 241 -8.99 14.11 -15.47
C ASN A 241 -7.96 14.33 -16.58
N GLY A 242 -7.99 13.54 -17.64
CA GLY A 242 -7.01 13.67 -18.73
C GLY A 242 -7.05 12.51 -19.71
N GLU A 243 -6.12 12.53 -20.66
CA GLU A 243 -5.95 11.44 -21.62
C GLU A 243 -5.46 10.16 -20.94
N SER A 244 -5.95 9.02 -21.41
CA SER A 244 -5.55 7.71 -20.91
C SER A 244 -4.09 7.41 -21.24
N TYR A 245 -3.30 7.11 -20.21
CA TYR A 245 -1.91 6.67 -20.32
C TYR A 245 -1.80 5.37 -21.11
N ARG A 246 -2.73 4.42 -20.88
CA ARG A 246 -2.81 3.15 -21.61
C ARG A 246 -3.02 3.38 -23.11
N PHE A 247 -3.82 4.39 -23.48
CA PHE A 247 -4.04 4.73 -24.88
C PHE A 247 -2.78 5.32 -25.53
N ARG A 248 -2.05 6.18 -24.82
CA ARG A 248 -0.77 6.75 -25.29
C ARG A 248 0.32 5.68 -25.46
N GLU A 249 0.44 4.74 -24.52
CA GLU A 249 1.37 3.61 -24.66
C GLU A 249 1.01 2.73 -25.86
N SER A 250 -0.28 2.40 -26.03
CA SER A 250 -0.77 1.64 -27.17
C SER A 250 -0.51 2.34 -28.50
N ALA A 251 -0.71 3.66 -28.57
CA ALA A 251 -0.46 4.48 -29.76
C ALA A 251 1.04 4.56 -30.11
N LYS A 252 1.91 4.69 -29.10
CA LYS A 252 3.38 4.66 -29.25
C LYS A 252 3.86 3.29 -29.75
N SER A 253 3.34 2.19 -29.19
CA SER A 253 3.67 0.84 -29.66
C SER A 253 3.13 0.52 -31.06
N ALA A 254 2.04 1.17 -31.47
CA ALA A 254 1.42 0.98 -32.79
C ALA A 254 1.95 1.96 -33.87
N GLY A 255 2.94 2.81 -33.56
CA GLY A 255 3.50 3.79 -34.49
C GLY A 255 2.51 4.85 -34.99
N ARG A 256 1.35 5.02 -34.34
CA ARG A 256 0.33 6.01 -34.72
C ARG A 256 0.54 7.28 -33.89
N GLN A 257 0.93 8.37 -34.54
CA GLN A 257 0.92 9.70 -33.91
C GLN A 257 -0.51 10.04 -33.45
N PRO A 258 -0.70 10.60 -32.25
CA PRO A 258 -2.01 11.04 -31.80
C PRO A 258 -2.49 12.18 -32.69
N ALA A 259 -3.68 12.03 -33.29
CA ALA A 259 -4.31 13.07 -34.07
C ALA A 259 -4.61 14.26 -33.16
N ALA A 260 -4.06 15.43 -33.48
CA ALA A 260 -4.36 16.67 -32.80
C ALA A 260 -5.88 16.89 -32.79
N ALA A 261 -6.44 17.09 -31.59
CA ALA A 261 -7.83 17.49 -31.43
C ALA A 261 -8.05 18.79 -32.21
N LYS A 262 -8.84 18.72 -33.29
CA LYS A 262 -9.33 19.92 -33.97
C LYS A 262 -10.32 20.60 -33.03
N THR A 263 -9.90 21.73 -32.46
CA THR A 263 -10.79 22.75 -31.92
C THR A 263 -11.74 23.18 -33.05
N ALA A 264 -13.00 22.76 -32.98
CA ALA A 264 -14.05 23.35 -33.79
C ALA A 264 -14.48 24.66 -33.12
N MET A 265 -14.03 25.77 -33.72
CA MET A 265 -14.53 27.11 -33.45
C MET A 265 -15.29 27.54 -34.70
N ALA A 266 -16.63 27.48 -34.63
CA ALA A 266 -17.64 28.23 -35.39
C ALA A 266 -18.98 27.50 -35.28
#